data_AF-A0A1E7QJP1-F1
#
_entry.id   AF-A0A1E7QJP1-F1
#
_cell.length_a   1.000
_cell.length_b   1.000
_cell.length_c   1.000
_cell.angle_alpha   90.00
_cell.angle_beta   90.00
_cell.angle_gamma   90.00
#
_symmetry.space_group_name_H-M   'P 1'
#
loop_
_entity.id
_entity.type
_entity.pdbx_description
1 polymer ?
#
loop_
_entity_poly.entity_id
_entity_poly.type
_entity_poly.pdbx_seq_one_letter_code
_entity_poly.pdbx_strand_id
1 'polypeptide(L)'
;MSCDLFNFFCDSSVTEYEVAAHQCIQDNGCTVYTGVVNQQDIFNFHLTSQDGKITKEIKTDIDIFGQKVYFYIENHKPLEVSSHDCEIINNNSLHIHKYSSPGESITIIIKKPASKV
;
A
#
# COMPACT_ATOMS: atom_id res chain seq x y z
N MET A 1 -4.99 7.43 17.63
CA MET A 1 -4.95 5.96 17.67
C MET A 1 -3.89 5.54 16.69
N SER A 2 -2.87 4.80 17.12
CA SER A 2 -1.87 4.24 16.21
C SER A 2 -2.59 3.35 15.21
N CYS A 3 -2.38 3.56 13.92
CA CYS A 3 -2.80 2.62 12.89
C CYS A 3 -2.13 1.28 13.21
N ASP A 4 -2.88 0.34 13.79
CA ASP A 4 -2.40 -1.01 13.99
C ASP A 4 -2.49 -1.72 12.63
N LEU A 5 -1.54 -1.37 11.76
CA LEU A 5 -1.32 -1.94 10.43
C LEU A 5 -1.31 -3.46 10.53
N PHE A 6 -0.70 -4.00 11.59
CA PHE A 6 -0.67 -5.42 11.87
C PHE A 6 -2.09 -5.98 12.05
N ASN A 7 -2.93 -5.37 12.89
CA ASN A 7 -4.33 -5.78 13.02
C ASN A 7 -5.14 -5.64 11.72
N PHE A 8 -4.83 -4.67 10.86
CA PHE A 8 -5.51 -4.55 9.56
C PHE A 8 -5.24 -5.78 8.68
N PHE A 9 -3.99 -6.25 8.64
CA PHE A 9 -3.56 -7.40 7.82
C PHE A 9 -3.85 -8.77 8.47
N CYS A 10 -3.93 -8.83 9.80
CA CYS A 10 -4.21 -10.05 10.56
C CYS A 10 -5.69 -10.46 10.62
N ASP A 11 -6.56 -9.77 9.88
CA ASP A 11 -7.97 -10.17 9.77
C ASP A 11 -8.10 -11.48 8.98
N SER A 12 -8.39 -12.57 9.70
CA SER A 12 -8.51 -13.92 9.12
C SER A 12 -9.72 -14.10 8.19
N SER A 13 -10.63 -13.12 8.15
CA SER A 13 -11.78 -13.18 7.24
C SER A 13 -11.46 -12.72 5.81
N VAL A 14 -10.27 -12.16 5.59
CA VAL A 14 -9.86 -11.59 4.31
C VAL A 14 -8.98 -12.57 3.55
N THR A 15 -9.47 -13.07 2.42
CA THR A 15 -8.66 -13.96 1.55
C THR A 15 -7.78 -13.18 0.58
N GLU A 16 -8.26 -12.03 0.12
CA GLU A 16 -7.62 -11.19 -0.89
C GLU A 16 -7.83 -9.72 -0.53
N TYR A 17 -6.93 -8.86 -0.98
CA TYR A 17 -7.02 -7.40 -0.86
C TYR A 17 -7.04 -6.78 -2.25
N GLU A 18 -7.86 -5.75 -2.44
CA GLU A 18 -7.73 -4.86 -3.58
C GLU A 18 -6.70 -3.78 -3.23
N VAL A 19 -5.63 -3.71 -4.01
CA VAL A 19 -4.54 -2.76 -3.78
C VAL A 19 -4.43 -1.80 -4.96
N ALA A 20 -4.33 -0.50 -4.66
CA ALA A 20 -4.01 0.53 -5.62
C ALA A 20 -2.84 1.37 -5.13
N ALA A 21 -1.85 1.62 -6.01
CA ALA A 21 -0.74 2.52 -5.75
C ALA A 21 -0.76 3.67 -6.78
N HIS A 22 -0.81 4.89 -6.29
CA HIS A 22 -0.76 6.11 -7.08
C HIS A 22 0.63 6.72 -6.90
N GLN A 23 1.39 6.82 -7.98
CA GLN A 23 2.66 7.51 -7.99
C GLN A 23 2.52 8.79 -8.81
N CYS A 24 2.55 9.93 -8.13
CA CYS A 24 2.43 11.24 -8.76
C CYS A 24 3.78 11.95 -8.75
N ILE A 25 4.20 12.40 -9.93
CA ILE A 25 5.39 13.22 -10.14
C ILE A 25 4.89 14.56 -10.71
N GLN A 26 5.26 15.67 -10.08
CA GLN A 26 4.72 17.01 -10.31
C GLN A 26 4.69 17.42 -11.79
N ASP A 27 5.63 16.93 -12.60
CA ASP A 27 5.73 17.25 -14.03
C ASP A 27 5.32 16.10 -14.98
N ASN A 28 5.17 14.87 -14.48
CA ASN A 28 4.86 13.68 -15.29
C ASN A 28 3.45 13.12 -15.04
N GLY A 29 2.67 13.76 -14.16
CA GLY A 29 1.33 13.30 -13.79
C GLY A 29 1.35 12.12 -12.83
N CYS A 30 0.21 11.45 -12.69
CA CYS A 30 0.03 10.33 -11.78
C CYS A 30 -0.13 9.02 -12.55
N THR A 31 0.74 8.05 -12.24
CA THR A 31 0.57 6.67 -12.70
C THR A 31 -0.16 5.89 -11.62
N VAL A 32 -1.20 5.15 -12.02
CA VAL A 32 -1.98 4.29 -11.14
C VAL A 32 -1.67 2.84 -11.46
N TYR A 33 -1.29 2.10 -10.42
CA TYR A 33 -1.09 0.66 -10.45
C TYR A 33 -2.16 0.01 -9.58
N THR A 34 -2.75 -1.08 -10.05
CA THR A 34 -3.79 -1.82 -9.32
C THR A 34 -3.54 -3.31 -9.38
N GLY A 35 -4.03 -4.04 -8.38
CA GLY A 35 -3.95 -5.50 -8.34
C GLY A 35 -4.85 -6.08 -7.25
N VAL A 36 -5.15 -7.35 -7.40
CA VAL A 36 -5.74 -8.18 -6.34
C VAL A 36 -4.62 -9.02 -5.76
N VAL A 37 -4.45 -8.98 -4.45
CA VAL A 37 -3.33 -9.57 -3.73
C VAL A 37 -3.87 -10.54 -2.69
N ASN A 38 -3.48 -11.80 -2.73
CA ASN A 38 -3.86 -12.74 -1.67
C ASN A 38 -3.32 -12.28 -0.31
N GLN A 39 -4.01 -12.58 0.78
CA GLN A 39 -3.54 -12.22 2.12
C GLN A 39 -2.12 -12.73 2.41
N GLN A 40 -1.78 -13.94 1.96
CA GLN A 40 -0.45 -14.53 2.13
C GLN A 40 0.67 -13.75 1.40
N ASP A 41 0.31 -13.00 0.34
CA ASP A 41 1.22 -12.27 -0.53
C ASP A 41 1.23 -10.76 -0.21
N ILE A 42 0.48 -10.29 0.80
CA ILE A 42 0.32 -8.85 1.09
C ILE A 42 1.63 -8.15 1.49
N PHE A 43 2.65 -8.91 1.87
CA PHE A 43 4.00 -8.41 2.17
C PHE A 43 4.93 -8.40 0.95
N ASN A 44 4.56 -9.05 -0.16
CA ASN A 44 5.31 -9.01 -1.41
C ASN A 44 4.39 -9.30 -2.60
N PHE A 45 4.05 -8.27 -3.37
CA PHE A 45 3.08 -8.38 -4.46
C PHE A 45 3.44 -7.51 -5.66
N HIS A 46 2.76 -7.78 -6.77
CA HIS A 46 2.91 -7.02 -8.01
C HIS A 46 1.62 -6.27 -8.31
N LEU A 47 1.74 -5.00 -8.69
CA LEU A 47 0.63 -4.20 -9.21
C LEU A 47 0.86 -3.87 -10.68
N THR A 48 -0.22 -3.83 -11.45
CA THR A 48 -0.17 -3.56 -12.89
C THR A 48 -0.70 -2.18 -13.18
N SER A 49 -0.05 -1.43 -14.07
CA SER A 49 -0.52 -0.14 -14.57
C SER A 49 -1.88 -0.26 -15.28
N GLN A 50 -2.64 0.83 -15.35
CA GLN A 50 -3.95 0.85 -16.03
C GLN A 50 -3.92 0.38 -17.49
N ASP A 51 -2.80 0.56 -18.19
CA ASP A 51 -2.62 0.12 -19.58
C ASP A 51 -2.19 -1.36 -19.71
N GLY A 52 -2.01 -2.06 -18.59
CA GLY A 52 -1.65 -3.48 -18.54
C GLY A 52 -0.19 -3.79 -18.89
N LYS A 53 0.65 -2.78 -19.15
CA LYS A 53 1.99 -2.99 -19.72
C LYS A 53 3.11 -3.03 -18.70
N ILE A 54 2.94 -2.39 -17.55
CA ILE A 54 3.99 -2.22 -16.56
C ILE A 54 3.53 -2.85 -15.25
N THR A 55 4.32 -3.79 -14.75
CA THR A 55 4.17 -4.34 -13.41
C THR A 55 5.19 -3.69 -12.48
N LYS A 56 4.78 -3.32 -11.28
CA LYS A 56 5.68 -2.88 -10.20
C LYS A 56 5.60 -3.86 -9.03
N GLU A 57 6.75 -4.37 -8.63
CA GLU A 57 6.89 -5.11 -7.37
C GLU A 57 6.86 -4.13 -6.18
N ILE A 58 6.05 -4.47 -5.19
CA ILE A 58 5.98 -3.79 -3.89
C ILE A 58 6.24 -4.82 -2.81
N LYS A 59 7.31 -4.59 -2.04
CA LYS A 59 7.61 -5.35 -0.83
C LYS A 59 7.33 -4.51 0.40
N THR A 60 6.81 -5.15 1.43
CA THR A 60 6.50 -4.54 2.71
C THR A 60 7.30 -5.26 3.78
N ASP A 61 8.13 -4.51 4.51
CA ASP A 61 8.82 -5.02 5.71
C ASP A 61 8.26 -4.31 6.95
N ILE A 62 8.21 -5.02 8.08
CA ILE A 62 7.68 -4.50 9.34
C ILE A 62 8.77 -4.57 10.39
N ASP A 63 9.28 -3.42 10.80
CA ASP A 63 10.09 -3.30 12.00
C ASP A 63 9.17 -3.22 13.22
N ILE A 64 8.96 -4.39 13.83
CA ILE A 64 8.10 -4.59 15.00
C ILE A 64 8.65 -3.85 16.22
N PHE A 65 9.97 -3.67 16.33
CA PHE A 65 10.60 -2.98 17.45
C PHE A 65 10.52 -1.45 17.29
N GLY A 66 10.61 -0.98 16.05
CA GLY A 66 10.48 0.43 15.69
C GLY A 66 9.03 0.91 15.49
N GLN A 67 8.05 0.00 15.37
CA GLN A 67 6.68 0.28 14.91
C GLN A 67 6.66 0.99 13.55
N LYS A 68 7.53 0.57 12.64
CA LYS A 68 7.68 1.15 11.31
C LYS A 68 7.37 0.12 10.25
N VAL A 69 6.75 0.57 9.17
CA VAL A 69 6.51 -0.25 7.98
C VAL A 69 7.31 0.35 6.83
N TYR A 70 8.06 -0.47 6.12
CA TYR A 70 8.89 -0.05 4.99
C TYR A 70 8.30 -0.61 3.71
N PHE A 71 7.93 0.27 2.77
CA PHE A 71 7.57 -0.15 1.43
C PHE A 71 8.75 0.02 0.48
N TYR A 72 9.16 -1.08 -0.15
CA TYR A 72 10.19 -1.11 -1.17
C TYR A 72 9.48 -1.22 -2.52
N ILE A 73 9.55 -0.14 -3.27
CA ILE A 73 9.03 -0.07 -4.63
C ILE A 73 10.25 -0.10 -5.55
N GLU A 74 10.22 -0.95 -6.57
CA GLU A 74 11.34 -1.11 -7.50
C GLU A 74 11.83 0.26 -8.02
N ASN A 75 13.15 0.48 -7.96
CA ASN A 75 13.84 1.74 -8.29
C ASN A 75 13.55 2.96 -7.39
N HIS A 76 12.91 2.77 -6.23
CA HIS A 76 12.75 3.81 -5.21
C HIS A 76 13.54 3.51 -3.94
N LYS A 77 13.88 4.57 -3.19
CA LYS A 77 14.32 4.41 -1.80
C LYS A 77 13.16 3.83 -0.98
N PRO A 78 13.46 3.05 0.08
CA PRO A 78 12.42 2.53 0.96
C PRO A 78 11.56 3.67 1.52
N LEU A 79 10.25 3.52 1.43
CA LEU A 79 9.29 4.44 2.03
C LEU A 79 9.04 4.01 3.46
N GLU A 80 9.64 4.74 4.40
CA GLU A 80 9.35 4.55 5.83
C GLU A 80 7.96 5.12 6.15
N VAL A 81 7.01 4.26 6.51
CA VAL A 81 5.64 4.62 6.85
C VAL A 81 5.44 4.48 8.35
N SER A 82 4.98 5.57 8.95
CA SER A 82 4.58 5.65 10.35
C SER A 82 3.06 5.68 10.47
N SER A 83 2.54 5.53 11.69
CA SER A 83 1.09 5.64 11.93
C SER A 83 0.49 6.99 11.54
N HIS A 84 1.29 8.06 11.40
CA HIS A 84 0.83 9.37 10.92
C HIS A 84 0.63 9.44 9.41
N ASP A 85 1.33 8.59 8.67
CA ASP A 85 1.20 8.49 7.21
C ASP A 85 0.00 7.58 6.82
N CYS A 86 -0.69 7.00 7.81
CA CYS A 86 -1.76 6.03 7.62
C CYS A 86 -3.11 6.55 8.11
N GLU A 87 -4.15 6.27 7.34
CA GLU A 87 -5.54 6.50 7.68
C GLU A 87 -6.35 5.22 7.43
N ILE A 88 -7.07 4.74 8.45
CA ILE A 88 -8.02 3.65 8.31
C ILE A 88 -9.42 4.24 8.14
N ILE A 89 -10.06 3.96 7.01
CA ILE A 89 -11.41 4.43 6.69
C ILE A 89 -12.38 3.25 6.84
N ASN A 90 -13.40 3.43 7.69
CA ASN A 90 -14.49 2.47 7.94
C ASN A 90 -14.01 1.04 8.29
N ASN A 91 -12.80 0.88 8.85
CA ASN A 91 -12.13 -0.41 9.10
C ASN A 91 -11.94 -1.32 7.88
N ASN A 92 -12.22 -0.82 6.68
CA ASN A 92 -12.26 -1.62 5.46
C ASN A 92 -11.26 -1.15 4.41
N SER A 93 -10.72 0.06 4.54
CA SER A 93 -9.61 0.51 3.72
C SER A 93 -8.53 1.17 4.54
N LEU A 94 -7.29 0.85 4.19
CA LEU A 94 -6.08 1.46 4.68
C LEU A 94 -5.53 2.37 3.58
N HIS A 95 -5.36 3.64 3.90
CA HIS A 95 -4.79 4.64 3.03
C HIS A 95 -3.45 5.06 3.60
N ILE A 96 -2.42 5.04 2.77
CA ILE A 96 -1.07 5.44 3.12
C ILE A 96 -0.68 6.52 2.14
N HIS A 97 -0.35 7.72 2.62
CA HIS A 97 0.08 8.83 1.77
C HIS A 97 1.43 9.36 2.23
N LYS A 98 2.40 9.41 1.31
CA LYS A 98 3.74 9.88 1.61
C LYS A 98 4.37 10.65 0.46
N TYR A 99 5.19 11.63 0.80
CA TYR A 99 6.10 12.28 -0.14
C TYR A 99 7.45 11.56 -0.12
N SER A 100 7.86 11.01 -1.25
CA SER A 100 9.14 10.29 -1.39
C SER A 100 10.30 11.23 -1.72
N SER A 101 10.02 12.32 -2.43
CA SER A 101 10.97 13.39 -2.77
C SER A 101 10.20 14.69 -3.08
N PRO A 102 10.86 15.87 -3.11
CA PRO A 102 10.20 17.10 -3.50
C PRO A 102 9.56 16.96 -4.89
N GLY A 103 8.25 17.15 -4.99
CA GLY A 103 7.49 16.97 -6.22
C GLY A 103 7.09 15.53 -6.54
N GLU A 104 7.33 14.57 -5.64
CA GLU A 104 6.88 13.18 -5.79
C GLU A 104 6.08 12.73 -4.57
N SER A 105 4.87 12.20 -4.81
CA SER A 105 4.02 11.60 -3.79
C SER A 105 3.57 10.21 -4.19
N ILE A 106 3.50 9.32 -3.21
CA ILE A 106 3.06 7.95 -3.34
C ILE A 106 1.89 7.73 -2.38
N THR A 107 0.78 7.27 -2.94
CA THR A 107 -0.40 6.86 -2.17
C THR A 107 -0.65 5.38 -2.38
N ILE A 108 -0.73 4.60 -1.30
CA ILE A 108 -1.11 3.19 -1.35
C ILE A 108 -2.48 3.06 -0.67
N ILE A 109 -3.41 2.41 -1.35
CA ILE A 109 -4.76 2.14 -0.88
C ILE A 109 -4.94 0.63 -0.87
N ILE A 110 -5.22 0.06 0.30
CA ILE A 110 -5.46 -1.37 0.48
C ILE A 110 -6.88 -1.52 1.00
N LYS A 111 -7.73 -2.22 0.27
CA LYS A 111 -9.13 -2.45 0.65
C LYS A 111 -9.38 -3.92 0.92
N LYS A 112 -10.08 -4.18 2.01
CA LYS A 112 -10.72 -5.48 2.23
C LYS A 112 -11.91 -5.58 1.26
N PRO A 113 -12.12 -6.71 0.58
CA PRO A 113 -13.31 -6.94 -0.21
C PRO A 113 -14.53 -6.76 0.68
N ALA A 114 -15.60 -6.16 0.16
CA ALA A 114 -16.84 -6.06 0.92
C ALA A 114 -17.28 -7.48 1.32
N SER A 115 -17.47 -7.74 2.61
CA SER A 115 -18.09 -8.98 3.05
C SER A 115 -19.39 -9.15 2.29
N LYS A 116 -19.49 -10.20 1.48
CA LYS A 116 -20.75 -10.64 0.90
C LYS A 116 -21.58 -11.19 2.06
N VAL A 117 -22.34 -10.32 2.72
CA VAL A 117 -23.42 -10.69 3.64
C VAL A 117 -24.62 -11.14 2.82
#